data_AF-G0MLQ3-F1
#
_entry.id   AF-G0MLQ3-F1
#
_cell.length_a   1.000
_cell.length_b   1.000
_cell.length_c   1.000
_cell.angle_alpha   90.00
_cell.angle_beta   90.00
_cell.angle_gamma   90.00
#
_symmetry.space_group_name_H-M   'P 1'
#
loop_
_entity.id
_entity.type
_entity.pdbx_description
1 polymer ?
#
loop_
_entity_poly.entity_id
_entity_poly.type
_entity_poly.pdbx_seq_one_letter_code
_entity_poly.pdbx_strand_id
1 'polypeptide(L)'
;MDGPKMAVGCGHTYCTPCIEQLDRRPCPKLLSELDRNATEKQDMLCSIWKRSANEDALRKQLWEKDAELKAIRAQLAEVDGQLARQTAAIREVTGEVGRCPACWDHMDAPQVTGCGHTLCQECMTKCREEELPCCGHTYCTPCIEQLDRRPCPVCRLVITDTKPNFSLAELSARFAEVLARHDD
;
A
#
# COMPACT_ATOMS: atom_id res chain seq x y z
N MET A 1 -11.38 85.05 12.22
CA MET A 1 -12.81 85.24 12.59
C MET A 1 -13.25 84.01 13.36
N ASP A 2 -13.05 84.01 14.67
CA ASP A 2 -13.55 82.95 15.56
C ASP A 2 -14.67 83.53 16.41
N GLY A 3 -15.88 83.52 15.84
CA GLY A 3 -17.10 83.76 16.61
C GLY A 3 -17.45 82.55 17.47
N PRO A 4 -18.34 82.70 18.47
CA PRO A 4 -18.78 81.59 19.31
C PRO A 4 -19.39 80.47 18.45
N LYS A 5 -18.91 79.23 18.66
CA LYS A 5 -19.45 78.02 18.01
C LYS A 5 -20.58 77.47 18.87
N MET A 6 -21.68 77.07 18.25
CA MET A 6 -22.79 76.41 18.96
C MET A 6 -22.93 74.97 18.47
N ALA A 7 -23.30 74.06 19.38
CA ALA A 7 -23.56 72.66 19.07
C ALA A 7 -25.02 72.48 18.61
N VAL A 8 -25.23 71.63 17.62
CA VAL A 8 -26.56 71.16 17.23
C VAL A 8 -26.87 69.81 17.87
N GLY A 9 -28.13 69.35 17.84
CA GLY A 9 -28.57 68.13 18.56
C GLY A 9 -27.83 66.83 18.23
N CYS A 10 -27.11 66.75 17.11
CA CYS A 10 -26.23 65.64 16.76
C CYS A 10 -24.78 65.77 17.30
N GLY A 11 -24.50 66.78 18.14
CA GLY A 11 -23.20 66.98 18.78
C GLY A 11 -22.15 67.72 17.95
N HIS A 12 -22.37 67.93 16.64
CA HIS A 12 -21.46 68.72 15.80
C HIS A 12 -21.58 70.23 16.07
N THR A 13 -20.48 70.96 15.95
CA THR A 13 -20.44 72.42 16.18
C THR A 13 -20.31 73.21 14.88
N TYR A 14 -20.97 74.37 14.85
CA TYR A 14 -21.04 75.29 13.71
C TYR A 14 -20.96 76.75 14.16
N CYS A 15 -20.58 77.64 13.23
CA CYS A 15 -20.63 79.08 13.44
C CYS A 15 -22.09 79.59 13.49
N THR A 16 -22.39 80.69 14.18
CA THR A 16 -23.77 81.23 14.26
C THR A 16 -24.44 81.46 12.89
N PRO A 17 -23.78 82.12 11.91
CA PRO A 17 -24.35 82.26 10.56
C PRO A 17 -24.63 80.91 9.86
N CYS A 18 -23.78 79.91 10.13
CA CYS A 18 -23.91 78.57 9.58
C CYS A 18 -25.14 77.83 10.15
N ILE A 19 -25.50 78.10 11.40
CA ILE A 19 -26.66 77.51 12.10
C ILE A 19 -27.96 78.15 11.66
N GLU A 20 -27.97 79.46 11.47
CA GLU A 20 -29.13 80.18 10.94
C GLU A 20 -29.48 79.71 9.52
N GLN A 21 -28.47 79.42 8.70
CA GLN A 21 -28.65 78.87 7.35
C GLN A 21 -29.12 77.40 7.34
N LEU A 22 -28.95 76.66 8.43
CA LEU A 22 -29.34 75.24 8.51
C LEU A 22 -30.86 75.05 8.45
N ASP A 23 -31.69 76.04 8.78
CA ASP A 23 -33.15 76.09 8.57
C ASP A 23 -33.87 74.71 8.55
N ARG A 24 -33.82 73.99 9.67
CA ARG A 24 -34.42 72.65 9.87
C ARG A 24 -33.91 71.52 8.96
N ARG A 25 -32.87 71.75 8.15
CA ARG A 25 -32.20 70.72 7.35
C ARG A 25 -31.34 69.82 8.24
N PRO A 26 -31.13 68.55 7.84
CA PRO A 26 -30.24 67.66 8.57
C PRO A 26 -28.80 68.20 8.57
N CYS A 27 -28.08 67.94 9.65
CA CYS A 27 -26.68 68.32 9.81
C CYS A 27 -25.82 67.72 8.66
N PRO A 28 -25.12 68.54 7.85
CA PRO A 28 -24.32 68.05 6.74
C PRO A 28 -23.23 67.06 7.17
N LYS A 29 -22.59 67.29 8.33
CA LYS A 29 -21.59 66.36 8.88
C LYS A 29 -22.20 65.00 9.24
N LEU A 30 -23.40 64.98 9.82
CA LEU A 30 -24.11 63.74 10.16
C LEU A 30 -24.55 63.00 8.89
N LEU A 31 -25.01 63.72 7.86
CA LEU A 31 -25.34 63.11 6.56
C LEU A 31 -24.11 62.46 5.93
N SER A 32 -22.98 63.16 5.88
CA SER A 32 -21.73 62.59 5.37
C SER A 32 -21.23 61.39 6.18
N GLU A 33 -21.41 61.40 7.51
CA GLU A 33 -21.10 60.25 8.36
C GLU A 33 -22.02 59.05 8.08
N LEU A 34 -23.32 59.28 7.89
CA LEU A 34 -24.28 58.24 7.53
C LEU A 34 -23.99 57.64 6.14
N ASP A 35 -23.67 58.47 5.15
CA ASP A 35 -23.30 58.02 3.81
C ASP A 35 -22.00 57.21 3.82
N ARG A 36 -21.00 57.66 4.60
CA ARG A 36 -19.75 56.91 4.80
C ARG A 36 -20.01 55.57 5.47
N ASN A 37 -20.79 55.53 6.54
CA ASN A 37 -21.14 54.29 7.23
C ASN A 37 -21.96 53.34 6.33
N ALA A 38 -22.85 53.87 5.50
CA ALA A 38 -23.61 53.08 4.54
C ALA A 38 -22.69 52.44 3.49
N THR A 39 -21.71 53.20 3.00
CA THR A 39 -20.70 52.71 2.04
C THR A 39 -19.82 51.63 2.69
N GLU A 40 -19.28 51.89 3.90
CA GLU A 40 -18.47 50.92 4.64
C GLU A 40 -19.24 49.61 4.92
N LYS A 41 -20.53 49.71 5.27
CA LYS A 41 -21.40 48.54 5.45
C LYS A 41 -21.61 47.77 4.15
N GLN A 42 -21.81 48.47 3.04
CA GLN A 42 -21.98 47.85 1.73
C GLN A 42 -20.70 47.12 1.28
N ASP A 43 -19.53 47.71 1.51
CA ASP A 43 -18.23 47.09 1.22
C ASP A 43 -17.97 45.85 2.07
N MET A 44 -18.36 45.91 3.35
CA MET A 44 -18.28 44.77 4.26
C MET A 44 -19.17 43.62 3.80
N LEU A 45 -20.42 43.91 3.40
CA LEU A 45 -21.34 42.90 2.85
C LEU A 45 -20.79 42.28 1.55
N CYS A 46 -20.22 43.08 0.66
CA CYS A 46 -19.56 42.60 -0.55
C CYS A 46 -18.39 41.65 -0.21
N SER A 47 -17.59 41.99 0.79
CA SER A 47 -16.46 41.17 1.26
C SER A 47 -16.92 39.87 1.93
N ILE A 48 -18.01 39.89 2.69
CA ILE A 48 -18.61 38.69 3.28
C ILE A 48 -19.12 37.77 2.17
N TRP A 49 -19.83 38.31 1.18
CA TRP A 49 -20.33 37.53 0.06
C TRP A 49 -19.21 36.84 -0.72
N LYS A 50 -18.13 37.57 -1.03
CA LYS A 50 -16.93 36.99 -1.68
C LYS A 50 -16.32 35.85 -0.88
N ARG A 51 -16.24 36.00 0.45
CA ARG A 51 -15.74 34.94 1.34
C ARG A 51 -16.65 33.72 1.37
N SER A 52 -17.97 33.92 1.43
CA SER A 52 -18.95 32.83 1.36
C SER A 52 -18.82 32.04 0.06
N ALA A 53 -18.73 32.73 -1.08
CA ALA A 53 -18.56 32.06 -2.37
C ALA A 53 -17.24 31.27 -2.46
N ASN A 54 -16.16 31.80 -1.86
CA ASN A 54 -14.89 31.08 -1.78
C ASN A 54 -14.99 29.83 -0.86
N GLU A 55 -15.70 29.94 0.26
CA GLU A 55 -15.94 28.79 1.14
C GLU A 55 -16.72 27.69 0.42
N ASP A 56 -17.76 28.04 -0.34
CA ASP A 56 -18.53 27.09 -1.13
C ASP A 56 -17.66 26.40 -2.20
N ALA A 57 -16.79 27.16 -2.86
CA ALA A 57 -15.83 26.61 -3.82
C ALA A 57 -14.85 25.62 -3.16
N LEU A 58 -14.33 25.94 -1.97
CA LEU A 58 -13.43 25.06 -1.22
C LEU A 58 -14.16 23.79 -0.74
N ARG A 59 -15.40 23.91 -0.27
CA ARG A 59 -16.25 22.75 0.10
C ARG A 59 -16.45 21.80 -1.07
N LYS A 60 -16.69 22.35 -2.27
CA LYS A 60 -16.81 21.55 -3.49
C LYS A 60 -15.50 20.81 -3.81
N GLN A 61 -14.37 21.50 -3.72
CA GLN A 61 -13.05 20.88 -3.96
C GLN A 61 -12.77 19.76 -2.94
N LEU A 62 -13.09 19.96 -1.66
CA LEU A 62 -12.94 18.93 -0.63
C LEU A 62 -13.77 17.67 -0.96
N TRP A 63 -15.01 17.85 -1.40
CA TRP A 63 -15.85 16.73 -1.82
C TRP A 63 -15.25 15.93 -2.99
N GLU A 64 -14.72 16.63 -4.00
CA GLU A 64 -14.05 16.00 -5.15
C GLU A 64 -12.82 15.21 -4.70
N LYS A 65 -11.97 15.79 -3.84
CA LYS A 65 -10.78 15.12 -3.29
C LYS A 65 -11.13 13.92 -2.41
N ASP A 66 -12.20 14.00 -1.62
CA ASP A 66 -12.69 12.86 -0.83
C ASP A 66 -13.18 11.70 -1.71
N ALA A 67 -13.84 12.01 -2.84
CA ALA A 67 -14.24 11.01 -3.82
C ALA A 67 -13.02 10.36 -4.49
N GLU A 68 -12.03 11.16 -4.89
CA GLU A 68 -10.74 10.67 -5.42
C GLU A 68 -10.02 9.75 -4.42
N LEU A 69 -9.92 10.17 -3.14
CA LEU A 69 -9.27 9.37 -2.10
C LEU A 69 -9.99 8.04 -1.86
N LYS A 70 -11.32 8.02 -1.88
CA LYS A 70 -12.10 6.77 -1.78
C LYS A 70 -11.82 5.85 -2.96
N ALA A 71 -11.75 6.38 -4.18
CA ALA A 71 -11.43 5.60 -5.37
C ALA A 71 -10.03 4.98 -5.32
N ILE A 72 -9.01 5.76 -4.94
CA ILE A 72 -7.63 5.29 -4.81
C ILE A 72 -7.53 4.21 -3.72
N ARG A 73 -8.20 4.38 -2.58
CA ARG A 73 -8.24 3.36 -1.51
C ARG A 73 -8.85 2.05 -1.98
N ALA A 74 -9.91 2.10 -2.79
CA ALA A 74 -10.51 0.90 -3.36
C ALA A 74 -9.57 0.20 -4.36
N GLN A 75 -8.83 0.97 -5.17
CA GLN A 75 -7.82 0.42 -6.07
C GLN A 75 -6.68 -0.26 -5.31
N LEU A 76 -6.20 0.33 -4.22
CA LEU A 76 -5.17 -0.28 -3.37
C LEU A 76 -5.65 -1.62 -2.79
N ALA A 77 -6.88 -1.67 -2.27
CA ALA A 77 -7.45 -2.92 -1.76
C ALA A 77 -7.55 -4.03 -2.82
N GLU A 78 -7.86 -3.68 -4.07
CA GLU A 78 -7.87 -4.65 -5.18
C GLU A 78 -6.45 -5.14 -5.50
N VAL A 79 -5.48 -4.25 -5.58
CA VAL A 79 -4.07 -4.61 -5.84
C VAL A 79 -3.51 -5.49 -4.71
N ASP A 80 -3.81 -5.17 -3.44
CA ASP A 80 -3.42 -6.00 -2.30
C ASP A 80 -4.04 -7.40 -2.40
N GLY A 81 -5.32 -7.48 -2.78
CA GLY A 81 -5.99 -8.76 -3.04
C GLY A 81 -5.36 -9.55 -4.18
N GLN A 82 -4.94 -8.87 -5.25
CA GLN A 82 -4.22 -9.50 -6.37
C GLN A 82 -2.84 -10.01 -5.93
N LEU A 83 -2.10 -9.20 -5.18
CA LEU A 83 -0.79 -9.58 -4.66
C LEU A 83 -0.91 -10.79 -3.73
N ALA A 84 -1.88 -10.82 -2.83
CA ALA A 84 -2.13 -11.96 -1.95
C ALA A 84 -2.41 -13.25 -2.75
N ARG A 85 -3.24 -13.18 -3.81
CA ARG A 85 -3.51 -14.32 -4.69
C ARG A 85 -2.25 -14.78 -5.42
N GLN A 86 -1.44 -13.85 -5.94
CA GLN A 86 -0.19 -14.17 -6.63
C GLN A 86 0.83 -14.79 -5.67
N THR A 87 0.98 -14.25 -4.46
CA THR A 87 1.85 -14.81 -3.42
C THR A 87 1.43 -16.23 -3.04
N ALA A 88 0.13 -16.48 -2.89
CA ALA A 88 -0.39 -17.83 -2.62
C ALA A 88 -0.10 -18.80 -3.78
N ALA A 89 -0.34 -18.38 -5.03
CA ALA A 89 -0.06 -19.19 -6.20
C ALA A 89 1.45 -19.49 -6.36
N ILE A 90 2.31 -18.50 -6.10
CA ILE A 90 3.76 -18.69 -6.08
C ILE A 90 4.11 -19.71 -5.00
N ARG A 91 3.61 -19.57 -3.77
CA ARG A 91 3.86 -20.53 -2.68
C ARG A 91 3.44 -21.96 -3.03
N GLU A 92 2.29 -22.14 -3.68
CA GLU A 92 1.83 -23.45 -4.15
C GLU A 92 2.81 -24.06 -5.16
N VAL A 93 3.19 -23.31 -6.19
CA VAL A 93 4.12 -23.78 -7.23
C VAL A 93 5.52 -23.99 -6.67
N THR A 94 6.07 -23.04 -5.91
CA THR A 94 7.42 -23.15 -5.34
C THR A 94 7.50 -24.17 -4.22
N GLY A 95 6.39 -24.44 -3.54
CA GLY A 95 6.31 -25.47 -2.52
C GLY A 95 6.61 -26.86 -3.07
N GLU A 96 6.28 -27.14 -4.34
CA GLU A 96 6.58 -28.42 -4.99
C GLU A 96 7.94 -28.42 -5.70
N VAL A 97 8.39 -27.26 -6.18
CA VAL A 97 9.67 -27.10 -6.88
C VAL A 97 10.84 -27.30 -5.92
N GLY A 98 11.73 -28.24 -6.27
CA GLY A 98 12.92 -28.52 -5.48
C GLY A 98 12.64 -29.33 -4.22
N ARG A 99 11.50 -30.04 -4.10
CA ARG A 99 11.37 -31.11 -3.11
C ARG A 99 12.10 -32.36 -3.55
N CYS A 100 12.77 -33.02 -2.61
CA CYS A 100 13.36 -34.33 -2.80
C CYS A 100 12.26 -35.41 -2.80
N PRO A 101 12.16 -36.26 -3.83
CA PRO A 101 11.18 -37.35 -3.88
C PRO A 101 11.33 -38.40 -2.76
N ALA A 102 12.49 -38.44 -2.09
CA ALA A 102 12.76 -39.41 -1.03
C ALA A 102 12.37 -38.92 0.37
N CYS A 103 12.70 -37.67 0.73
CA CYS A 103 12.38 -37.11 2.05
C CYS A 103 11.20 -36.13 2.05
N TRP A 104 10.68 -35.73 0.89
CA TRP A 104 9.62 -34.73 0.74
C TRP A 104 9.94 -33.34 1.30
N ASP A 105 11.19 -33.11 1.71
CA ASP A 105 11.73 -31.81 2.09
C ASP A 105 12.45 -31.12 0.94
N HIS A 106 12.80 -29.84 1.12
CA HIS A 106 13.55 -29.08 0.14
C HIS A 106 14.93 -29.72 -0.11
N MET A 107 15.37 -29.71 -1.37
CA MET A 107 16.60 -30.40 -1.76
C MET A 107 17.82 -29.71 -1.16
N ASP A 108 18.53 -30.45 -0.31
CA ASP A 108 19.85 -30.10 0.19
C ASP A 108 20.93 -30.91 -0.54
N ALA A 109 21.96 -30.21 -1.00
CA ALA A 109 23.04 -30.76 -1.83
C ALA A 109 22.54 -31.72 -2.94
N PRO A 110 21.67 -31.27 -3.87
CA PRO A 110 21.01 -32.13 -4.85
C PRO A 110 22.01 -32.90 -5.73
N GLN A 111 21.77 -34.20 -5.89
CA GLN A 111 22.55 -35.13 -6.69
C GLN A 111 21.69 -35.69 -7.81
N VAL A 112 22.12 -35.53 -9.06
CA VAL A 112 21.46 -36.11 -10.24
C VAL A 112 21.99 -37.52 -10.50
N THR A 113 21.09 -38.48 -10.62
CA THR A 113 21.38 -39.87 -10.98
C THR A 113 21.60 -40.02 -12.49
N GLY A 114 22.26 -41.09 -12.93
CA GLY A 114 22.43 -41.39 -14.36
C GLY A 114 21.12 -41.54 -15.16
N CYS A 115 19.98 -41.71 -14.49
CA CYS A 115 18.65 -41.72 -15.11
C CYS A 115 17.94 -40.35 -15.11
N GLY A 116 18.61 -39.28 -14.68
CA GLY A 116 18.11 -37.89 -14.72
C GLY A 116 17.33 -37.44 -13.48
N HIS A 117 16.97 -38.34 -12.56
CA HIS A 117 16.29 -37.96 -11.32
C HIS A 117 17.25 -37.36 -10.30
N THR A 118 16.79 -36.36 -9.56
CA THR A 118 17.60 -35.66 -8.56
C THR A 118 17.07 -35.93 -7.14
N LEU A 119 17.98 -36.16 -6.18
CA LEU A 119 17.70 -36.44 -4.77
C LEU A 119 18.70 -35.67 -3.89
N CYS A 120 18.40 -35.44 -2.61
CA CYS A 120 19.41 -34.92 -1.67
C CYS A 120 20.62 -35.86 -1.58
N GLN A 121 21.81 -35.32 -1.32
CA GLN A 121 23.00 -36.13 -1.08
C GLN A 121 22.77 -37.14 0.05
N GLU A 122 22.22 -36.71 1.19
CA GLU A 122 21.93 -37.62 2.31
C GLU A 122 20.91 -38.69 1.95
N CYS A 123 19.84 -38.33 1.26
CA CYS A 123 18.82 -39.29 0.82
C CYS A 123 19.42 -40.33 -0.12
N MET A 124 20.32 -39.90 -0.99
CA MET A 124 21.03 -40.77 -1.90
C MET A 124 22.01 -41.70 -1.18
N THR A 125 22.70 -41.21 -0.15
CA THR A 125 23.58 -42.03 0.70
C THR A 125 22.77 -43.05 1.49
N LYS A 126 21.66 -42.65 2.11
CA LYS A 126 20.74 -43.58 2.82
C LYS A 126 20.18 -44.66 1.90
N CYS A 127 19.71 -44.28 0.70
CA CYS A 127 19.26 -45.25 -0.31
C CYS A 127 20.38 -46.18 -0.83
N ARG A 128 21.66 -45.90 -0.55
CA ARG A 128 22.81 -46.74 -0.91
C ARG A 128 23.32 -47.61 0.24
N GLU A 129 23.18 -47.14 1.49
CA GLU A 129 23.75 -47.76 2.68
C GLU A 129 22.78 -48.64 3.45
N GLU A 130 21.46 -48.38 3.39
CA GLU A 130 20.45 -49.20 4.07
C GLU A 130 19.81 -50.21 3.10
N GLU A 131 19.64 -51.45 3.56
CA GLU A 131 18.82 -52.51 2.91
C GLU A 131 17.33 -52.13 2.77
N LEU A 132 16.94 -50.94 3.25
CA LEU A 132 15.57 -50.47 3.19
C LEU A 132 15.31 -49.61 1.95
N PRO A 133 14.37 -50.02 1.09
CA PRO A 133 13.93 -49.20 -0.02
C PRO A 133 13.24 -47.96 0.52
N CYS A 134 13.54 -46.84 -0.11
CA CYS A 134 13.14 -45.47 0.27
C CYS A 134 11.61 -45.22 0.18
N CYS A 135 10.80 -46.28 0.10
CA CYS A 135 9.34 -46.28 -0.09
C CYS A 135 8.54 -46.83 1.12
N GLY A 136 9.17 -47.14 2.26
CA GLY A 136 8.44 -47.51 3.49
C GLY A 136 7.67 -48.84 3.45
N HIS A 137 7.98 -49.72 2.49
CA HIS A 137 7.39 -51.05 2.39
C HIS A 137 8.30 -52.12 3.01
N THR A 138 7.71 -53.07 3.73
CA THR A 138 8.38 -54.27 4.25
C THR A 138 8.49 -55.34 3.17
N TYR A 139 9.72 -55.62 2.71
CA TYR A 139 10.01 -56.72 1.78
C TYR A 139 10.48 -57.95 2.56
N CYS A 140 10.24 -59.15 2.02
CA CYS A 140 10.85 -60.38 2.54
C CYS A 140 12.31 -60.48 2.07
N THR A 141 13.16 -61.17 2.84
CA THR A 141 14.60 -61.33 2.58
C THR A 141 14.93 -61.75 1.13
N PRO A 142 14.22 -62.70 0.49
CA PRO A 142 14.48 -63.06 -0.91
C PRO A 142 14.17 -61.94 -1.92
N CYS A 143 13.25 -61.02 -1.60
CA CYS A 143 12.96 -59.85 -2.44
C CYS A 143 14.01 -58.76 -2.27
N ILE A 144 14.60 -58.61 -1.08
CA ILE A 144 15.71 -57.67 -0.81
C ILE A 144 16.99 -58.13 -1.52
N GLU A 145 17.28 -59.43 -1.48
CA GLU A 145 18.44 -60.02 -2.18
C GLU A 145 18.35 -59.89 -3.71
N GLN A 146 17.13 -59.85 -4.27
CA GLN A 146 16.91 -59.55 -5.71
C GLN A 146 16.97 -58.05 -6.02
N LEU A 147 16.90 -57.18 -5.00
CA LEU A 147 16.99 -55.72 -5.07
C LEU A 147 18.43 -55.19 -4.93
N ASP A 148 19.46 -56.06 -4.96
CA ASP A 148 20.91 -55.75 -4.90
C ASP A 148 21.41 -54.79 -6.02
N ARG A 149 20.48 -54.22 -6.80
CA ARG A 149 20.70 -53.15 -7.75
C ARG A 149 20.04 -51.88 -7.27
N ARG A 150 20.74 -51.16 -6.39
CA ARG A 150 20.55 -49.74 -5.97
C ARG A 150 19.62 -48.95 -6.90
N PRO A 151 18.29 -49.09 -6.78
CA PRO A 151 17.38 -48.61 -7.80
C PRO A 151 17.00 -47.16 -7.50
N CYS A 152 16.84 -46.36 -8.55
CA CYS A 152 16.33 -45.01 -8.41
C CYS A 152 14.94 -45.05 -7.74
N PRO A 153 14.72 -44.31 -6.64
CA PRO A 153 13.43 -44.30 -5.96
C PRO A 153 12.29 -43.75 -6.83
N VAL A 154 12.61 -43.03 -7.91
CA VAL A 154 11.62 -42.47 -8.84
C VAL A 154 11.26 -43.46 -9.96
N CYS A 155 12.26 -43.99 -10.68
CA CYS A 155 12.02 -44.81 -11.88
C CYS A 155 12.52 -46.26 -11.81
N ARG A 156 13.08 -46.66 -10.67
CA ARG A 156 13.62 -48.00 -10.37
C ARG A 156 14.77 -48.47 -11.28
N LEU A 157 15.30 -47.59 -12.15
CA LEU A 157 16.52 -47.86 -12.91
C LEU A 157 17.72 -47.93 -11.97
N VAL A 158 18.69 -48.80 -12.29
CA VAL A 158 19.91 -48.97 -11.50
C VAL A 158 20.73 -47.69 -11.51
N ILE A 159 21.05 -47.16 -10.33
CA ILE A 159 21.92 -45.99 -10.20
C ILE A 159 23.38 -46.44 -10.36
N THR A 160 24.00 -46.08 -11.48
CA THR A 160 25.41 -46.40 -11.79
C THR A 160 26.37 -45.26 -11.42
N ASP A 161 25.93 -44.00 -11.57
CA ASP A 161 26.72 -42.80 -11.27
C ASP A 161 25.80 -41.66 -10.82
N THR A 162 26.35 -40.74 -10.03
CA THR A 162 25.66 -39.58 -9.47
C THR A 162 26.56 -38.37 -9.46
N LYS A 163 26.05 -37.23 -9.89
CA LYS A 163 26.81 -35.97 -9.95
C LYS A 163 26.06 -34.87 -9.20
N PRO A 164 26.76 -33.89 -8.61
CA PRO A 164 26.10 -32.72 -8.05
C PRO A 164 25.30 -31.98 -9.12
N ASN A 165 24.07 -31.60 -8.79
CA ASN A 165 23.21 -30.77 -9.64
C ASN A 165 23.34 -29.31 -9.20
N PHE A 166 24.42 -28.65 -9.61
CA PHE A 166 24.73 -27.27 -9.20
C PHE A 166 23.63 -26.27 -9.58
N SER A 167 22.99 -26.44 -10.74
CA SER A 167 21.89 -25.57 -11.15
C SER A 167 20.68 -25.68 -10.22
N LEU A 168 20.32 -26.90 -9.81
CA LEU A 168 19.24 -27.08 -8.86
C LEU A 168 19.62 -26.61 -7.46
N ALA A 169 20.88 -26.77 -7.04
CA ALA A 169 21.37 -26.24 -5.77
C ALA A 169 21.25 -24.71 -5.71
N GLU A 170 21.65 -24.01 -6.78
CA GLU A 170 21.52 -22.55 -6.88
C GLU A 170 20.04 -22.13 -6.87
N LEU A 171 19.18 -22.81 -7.63
CA LEU A 171 17.75 -22.51 -7.67
C LEU A 171 17.07 -22.73 -6.31
N SER A 172 17.33 -23.86 -5.65
CA SER A 172 16.79 -24.15 -4.32
C SER A 172 17.22 -23.09 -3.29
N ALA A 173 18.48 -22.67 -3.28
CA ALA A 173 18.95 -21.61 -2.39
C ALA A 173 18.21 -20.28 -2.63
N ARG A 174 18.02 -19.91 -3.89
CA ARG A 174 17.28 -18.68 -4.24
C ARG A 174 15.80 -18.77 -3.88
N PHE A 175 15.17 -19.94 -4.03
CA PHE A 175 13.78 -20.14 -3.59
C PHE A 175 13.64 -20.04 -2.07
N ALA A 176 14.56 -20.64 -1.32
CA ALA A 176 14.59 -20.54 0.14
C ALA A 176 14.71 -19.08 0.61
N GLU A 177 15.55 -18.27 -0.03
CA GLU A 177 15.64 -16.83 0.26
C GLU A 177 14.34 -16.07 -0.03
N VAL A 178 13.66 -16.38 -1.14
CA VAL A 178 12.41 -15.71 -1.51
C VAL A 178 11.31 -16.04 -0.51
N LEU A 179 11.20 -17.30 -0.10
CA LEU A 179 10.21 -17.73 0.90
C LEU A 179 10.47 -17.06 2.26
N ALA A 180 11.74 -17.00 2.70
CA ALA A 180 12.10 -16.41 3.98
C ALA A 180 11.79 -14.90 4.11
N ARG A 181 11.80 -14.14 3.00
CA ARG A 181 11.50 -12.69 3.00
C ARG A 181 10.01 -12.36 3.10
N HIS A 182 9.13 -13.34 2.96
CA HIS A 182 7.68 -13.15 2.90
C HIS A 182 6.93 -13.74 4.12
N ASP A 183 7.66 -14.19 5.15
CA ASP A 183 7.11 -14.74 6.39
C ASP A 183 7.20 -13.77 7.60
N ASP A 184 7.76 -12.57 7.42
CA ASP A 184 7.72 -11.41 8.35
C ASP A 184 6.62 -10.40 7.98
#